data_AF-A0A1J3DWI1-F1
#
_entry.id   AF-A0A1J3DWI1-F1
#
_cell.length_a   1.000
_cell.length_b   1.000
_cell.length_c   1.000
_cell.angle_alpha   90.00
_cell.angle_beta   90.00
_cell.angle_gamma   90.00
#
_symmetry.space_group_name_H-M   'P 1'
#
loop_
_entity.id
_entity.type
_entity.pdbx_description
1 polymer ?
#
loop_
_entity_poly.entity_id
_entity_poly.type
_entity_poly.pdbx_seq_one_letter_code
_entity_poly.pdbx_strand_id
1 'polypeptide(L)'
;FTVCTFIYASVAILGYLMYGSNVDAQITLNLPTDKFSSKVAICTTLVNPIAKFALMVKPIIDALRSRFSRFLPNKRTTGLFLGTTLVASNVIVALLLPFFGDLMSLVGAFLSAT
;
A
#
# COMPACT_ATOMS: atom_id res chain seq x y z
N PHE A 1 12.05 11.56 14.23
CA PHE A 1 10.68 12.10 14.33
C PHE A 1 10.60 13.50 13.71
N THR A 2 11.32 14.49 14.26
CA THR A 2 11.28 15.90 13.80
C THR A 2 11.47 16.10 12.28
N VAL A 3 12.49 15.47 11.69
CA VAL A 3 12.74 15.57 10.23
C VAL A 3 11.61 14.96 9.41
N CYS A 4 11.05 13.83 9.85
CA CYS A 4 9.93 13.18 9.17
C CYS A 4 8.67 14.05 9.24
N THR A 5 8.35 14.60 10.41
CA THR A 5 7.23 15.53 10.60
C THR A 5 7.36 16.75 9.70
N PHE A 6 8.57 17.32 9.60
CA PHE A 6 8.83 18.45 8.73
C PHE A 6 8.61 18.12 7.25
N ILE A 7 9.13 16.98 6.79
CA ILE A 7 8.96 16.51 5.41
C ILE A 7 7.46 16.30 5.10
N TYR A 8 6.74 15.57 5.95
CA TYR A 8 5.31 15.34 5.73
C TYR A 8 4.48 16.63 5.74
N ALA A 9 4.77 17.55 6.66
CA ALA A 9 4.12 18.86 6.70
C ALA A 9 4.40 19.69 5.44
N SER A 10 5.66 19.71 4.96
CA SER A 10 6.02 20.43 3.73
C SER A 10 5.29 19.87 2.51
N VAL A 11 5.19 18.55 2.37
CA VAL A 11 4.47 17.88 1.29
C VAL A 11 2.98 18.18 1.35
N ALA A 12 2.37 18.22 2.54
CA ALA A 12 0.97 18.58 2.72
C ALA A 12 0.68 20.04 2.30
N ILE A 13 1.53 20.98 2.73
CA ILE A 13 1.40 22.40 2.39
C ILE A 13 1.56 22.62 0.88
N LEU A 14 2.62 22.06 0.28
CA LEU A 14 2.88 22.17 -1.16
C LEU A 14 1.78 21.51 -2.00
N GLY A 15 1.27 20.35 -1.56
CA GLY A 15 0.17 19.66 -2.23
C GLY A 15 -1.12 20.48 -2.24
N TYR A 16 -1.48 21.11 -1.12
CA TYR A 16 -2.63 22.01 -1.05
C TYR A 16 -2.43 23.27 -1.91
N LEU A 17 -1.23 23.85 -1.94
CA LEU A 17 -0.94 25.00 -2.81
C LEU A 17 -1.02 24.65 -4.31
N MET A 18 -0.70 23.42 -4.70
CA MET A 18 -0.76 22.98 -6.10
C MET A 18 -2.17 22.64 -6.60
N TYR A 19 -3.01 22.02 -5.77
CA TYR A 19 -4.33 21.51 -6.20
C TYR A 19 -5.53 22.23 -5.56
N GLY A 20 -5.28 23.10 -4.58
CA GLY A 20 -6.30 23.86 -3.87
C GLY A 20 -7.32 22.96 -3.16
N SER A 21 -8.60 23.37 -3.20
CA SER A 21 -9.72 22.62 -2.61
C SER A 21 -10.08 21.33 -3.35
N ASN A 22 -9.45 21.03 -4.51
CA ASN A 22 -9.70 19.82 -5.29
C ASN A 22 -8.65 18.73 -5.03
N VAL A 23 -7.90 18.79 -3.92
CA VAL A 23 -6.90 17.78 -3.59
C VAL A 23 -7.58 16.46 -3.17
N ASP A 24 -7.38 15.42 -3.95
CA ASP A 24 -7.86 14.06 -3.64
C ASP A 24 -7.00 13.41 -2.56
N ALA A 25 -7.54 12.34 -1.96
CA ALA A 25 -6.88 11.54 -0.91
C ALA A 25 -5.50 10.96 -1.30
N GLN A 26 -5.15 10.96 -2.60
CA GLN A 26 -3.81 10.69 -3.09
C GLN A 26 -3.32 11.81 -4.00
N ILE A 27 -2.18 12.40 -3.63
CA ILE A 27 -1.48 13.43 -4.42
C ILE A 27 -1.13 12.89 -5.82
N THR A 28 -0.85 11.59 -5.95
CA THR A 28 -0.56 10.91 -7.23
C THR A 28 -1.76 10.86 -8.18
N LEU A 29 -2.99 10.95 -7.68
CA LEU A 29 -4.21 10.91 -8.51
C LEU A 29 -4.54 12.28 -9.12
N ASN A 30 -4.09 13.38 -8.49
CA ASN A 30 -4.25 14.75 -8.98
C ASN A 30 -3.17 15.22 -9.95
N LEU A 31 -2.13 14.41 -10.18
CA LEU A 31 -1.01 14.80 -11.03
C LEU A 31 -1.48 14.97 -12.49
N PRO A 32 -1.28 16.14 -13.13
CA PRO A 32 -1.71 16.37 -14.51
C PRO A 32 -1.01 15.37 -15.43
N THR A 33 -1.78 14.52 -16.10
CA THR A 33 -1.30 13.41 -16.94
C THR A 33 -0.73 13.85 -18.29
N ASP A 34 -0.81 15.14 -18.60
CA ASP A 34 -0.47 15.72 -19.91
C ASP A 34 1.05 15.86 -20.16
N LYS A 35 1.88 15.76 -19.11
CA LYS A 35 3.35 15.89 -19.22
C LYS A 35 4.07 14.56 -19.00
N PHE A 36 5.07 14.28 -19.85
CA PHE A 36 5.91 13.08 -19.78
C PHE A 36 6.58 12.88 -18.40
N SER A 37 6.94 14.00 -17.73
CA SER A 37 7.49 14.00 -16.36
C SER A 37 6.53 13.36 -15.33
N SER A 38 5.21 13.57 -15.49
CA SER A 38 4.18 13.03 -14.61
C SER A 38 4.08 11.50 -14.71
N LYS A 39 4.17 10.96 -15.93
CA LYS A 39 4.24 9.52 -16.18
C LYS A 39 5.46 8.85 -15.53
N VAL A 40 6.63 9.50 -15.60
CA VAL A 40 7.85 8.98 -14.97
C VAL A 40 7.76 9.05 -13.45
N ALA A 41 7.18 10.12 -12.89
CA ALA A 41 6.94 10.24 -11.45
C ALA A 41 5.98 9.17 -10.93
N ILE A 42 4.89 8.90 -11.65
CA ILE A 42 3.93 7.84 -11.32
C ILE A 42 4.59 6.47 -11.40
N CYS A 43 5.31 6.17 -12.50
CA CYS A 43 6.04 4.89 -12.64
C CYS A 43 7.04 4.69 -11.50
N THR A 44 7.84 5.70 -11.16
CA THR A 44 8.83 5.61 -10.07
C THR A 44 8.15 5.39 -8.72
N THR A 45 7.02 6.06 -8.49
CA THR A 45 6.25 5.91 -7.24
C THR A 45 5.65 4.51 -7.13
N LEU A 46 5.25 3.86 -8.23
CA LEU A 46 4.68 2.51 -8.24
C LEU A 46 5.70 1.40 -7.98
N VAL A 47 6.98 1.60 -8.36
CA VAL A 47 8.05 0.62 -8.11
C VAL A 47 8.18 0.31 -6.61
N ASN A 48 8.06 1.34 -5.77
CA ASN A 48 8.27 1.21 -4.33
C ASN A 48 7.18 0.34 -3.64
N PRO A 49 5.86 0.57 -3.83
CA PRO A 49 4.82 -0.33 -3.36
C PRO A 49 4.95 -1.76 -3.89
N ILE A 50 5.25 -1.94 -5.19
CA ILE A 50 5.38 -3.29 -5.79
C ILE A 50 6.49 -4.06 -5.11
N ALA A 51 7.68 -3.45 -4.97
CA ALA A 51 8.81 -4.07 -4.30
C ALA A 51 8.54 -4.32 -2.81
N LYS A 52 8.00 -3.32 -2.10
CA LYS A 52 7.68 -3.44 -0.67
C LYS A 52 6.63 -4.52 -0.41
N PHE A 53 5.60 -4.62 -1.25
CA PHE A 53 4.58 -5.65 -1.13
C PHE A 53 5.18 -7.05 -1.31
N ALA A 54 6.02 -7.26 -2.33
CA ALA A 54 6.70 -8.53 -2.54
C ALA A 54 7.59 -8.92 -1.35
N LEU A 55 8.29 -7.96 -0.74
CA LEU A 55 9.13 -8.19 0.43
C LEU A 55 8.30 -8.49 1.70
N MET A 56 7.16 -7.84 1.87
CA MET A 56 6.28 -8.02 3.03
C MET A 56 5.50 -9.34 2.97
N VAL A 57 5.04 -9.75 1.78
CA VAL A 57 4.23 -10.95 1.58
C VAL A 57 5.05 -12.24 1.74
N LYS A 58 6.33 -12.23 1.34
CA LYS A 58 7.22 -13.40 1.47
C LYS A 58 7.26 -14.02 2.88
N PRO A 59 7.62 -13.28 3.95
CA PRO A 59 7.67 -13.84 5.29
C PRO A 59 6.29 -14.28 5.80
N ILE A 60 5.20 -13.64 5.34
CA ILE A 60 3.83 -14.04 5.69
C ILE A 60 3.50 -15.42 5.08
N ILE A 61 3.81 -15.62 3.79
CA ILE A 61 3.63 -16.91 3.11
C ILE A 61 4.50 -17.98 3.77
N ASP A 62 5.74 -17.66 4.14
CA ASP A 62 6.65 -18.62 4.79
C ASP A 62 6.16 -18.99 6.20
N ALA A 63 5.69 -18.01 6.99
CA ALA A 63 5.10 -18.25 8.31
C ALA A 63 3.84 -19.12 8.19
N LEU A 64 2.95 -18.81 7.23
CA LEU A 64 1.71 -19.54 7.05
C LEU A 64 1.97 -20.95 6.47
N ARG A 65 2.96 -21.11 5.57
CA ARG A 65 3.45 -22.41 5.12
C ARG A 65 3.99 -23.24 6.28
N SER A 66 4.77 -22.65 7.20
CA SER A 66 5.29 -23.39 8.36
C SER A 66 4.16 -23.90 9.26
N ARG A 67 3.09 -23.09 9.42
CA ARG A 67 1.91 -23.46 10.20
C ARG A 67 1.12 -24.59 9.54
N PHE A 68 0.95 -24.53 8.22
CA PHE A 68 0.18 -25.51 7.43
C PHE A 68 0.99 -26.74 7.00
N SER A 69 2.32 -26.71 7.06
CA SER A 69 3.18 -27.88 6.77
C SER A 69 2.96 -29.05 7.73
N ARG A 70 2.29 -28.81 8.87
CA ARG A 70 1.81 -29.86 9.78
C ARG A 70 0.59 -30.61 9.24
N PHE A 71 -0.21 -29.99 8.36
CA PHE A 71 -1.46 -30.55 7.84
C PHE A 71 -1.35 -31.06 6.40
N LEU A 72 -0.51 -30.44 5.55
CA LEU A 72 -0.35 -30.85 4.14
C LEU A 72 1.15 -31.07 3.79
N PRO A 73 1.51 -32.25 3.23
CA PRO A 73 2.90 -32.55 2.85
C PRO A 73 3.36 -31.85 1.56
N ASN A 74 2.44 -31.30 0.76
CA ASN A 74 2.77 -30.74 -0.56
C ASN A 74 3.24 -29.27 -0.50
N LYS A 75 4.50 -29.07 -0.10
CA LYS A 75 5.07 -27.75 0.19
C LYS A 75 4.99 -26.76 -0.98
N ARG A 76 5.24 -27.19 -2.22
CA ARG A 76 5.37 -26.29 -3.39
C ARG A 76 4.02 -25.70 -3.80
N THR A 77 3.00 -26.55 -3.97
CA THR A 77 1.68 -26.13 -4.43
C THR A 77 0.91 -25.41 -3.32
N THR A 78 1.02 -25.85 -2.07
CA THR A 78 0.39 -25.16 -0.93
C THR A 78 0.90 -23.73 -0.78
N GLY A 79 2.20 -23.47 -0.95
CA GLY A 79 2.75 -22.11 -0.89
C GLY A 79 2.23 -21.20 -2.02
N LEU A 80 2.04 -21.76 -3.22
CA LEU A 80 1.52 -21.01 -4.36
C LEU A 80 0.04 -20.66 -4.17
N PHE A 81 -0.79 -21.62 -3.75
CA PHE A 81 -2.20 -21.39 -3.41
C PHE A 81 -2.37 -20.37 -2.28
N LEU A 82 -1.56 -20.47 -1.24
CA LEU A 82 -1.61 -19.56 -0.10
C LEU A 82 -1.25 -18.13 -0.49
N GLY A 83 -0.24 -17.97 -1.35
CA GLY A 83 0.15 -16.68 -1.91
C GLY A 83 -0.93 -16.08 -2.80
N THR A 84 -1.52 -16.87 -3.71
CA THR A 84 -2.59 -16.37 -4.60
C THR A 84 -3.84 -16.01 -3.83
N THR A 85 -4.27 -16.82 -2.86
CA THR A 85 -5.43 -16.52 -2.00
C THR A 85 -5.18 -15.26 -1.15
N LEU A 86 -3.98 -15.08 -0.60
CA LEU A 86 -3.65 -13.88 0.18
C LEU A 86 -3.71 -12.62 -0.69
N VAL A 87 -3.11 -12.65 -1.88
CA VAL A 87 -3.15 -11.52 -2.82
C VAL A 87 -4.59 -11.26 -3.27
N ALA A 88 -5.36 -12.30 -3.63
CA ALA A 88 -6.76 -12.17 -4.01
C ALA A 88 -7.60 -11.54 -2.91
N SER A 89 -7.41 -11.94 -1.66
CA SER A 89 -8.12 -11.35 -0.51
C SER A 89 -7.82 -9.85 -0.34
N ASN A 90 -6.56 -9.43 -0.53
CA ASN A 90 -6.19 -8.01 -0.48
C ASN A 90 -6.85 -7.22 -1.61
N VAL A 91 -6.93 -7.79 -2.81
CA VAL A 91 -7.61 -7.15 -3.97
C VAL A 91 -9.10 -7.00 -3.70
N ILE A 92 -9.76 -8.02 -3.13
CA ILE A 92 -11.17 -7.96 -2.77
C ILE A 92 -11.42 -6.84 -1.75
N VAL A 93 -10.61 -6.77 -0.69
CA VAL A 93 -10.72 -5.69 0.32
C VAL A 93 -10.52 -4.32 -0.31
N ALA A 94 -9.54 -4.17 -1.20
CA ALA A 94 -9.28 -2.92 -1.90
C ALA A 94 -10.45 -2.48 -2.81
N LEU A 95 -11.16 -3.42 -3.42
CA LEU A 95 -12.35 -3.13 -4.23
C LEU A 95 -13.57 -2.74 -3.37
N LEU A 96 -13.72 -3.35 -2.19
CA LEU A 96 -14.84 -3.08 -1.29
C LEU A 96 -14.70 -1.74 -0.54
N LEU A 97 -13.47 -1.30 -0.29
CA LEU A 97 -13.18 -0.08 0.46
C LEU A 97 -12.35 0.89 -0.39
N PRO A 98 -12.97 1.64 -1.32
CA PRO A 98 -12.25 2.57 -2.21
C PRO A 98 -11.76 3.84 -1.49
N PHE A 99 -12.02 4.00 -0.18
CA PHE A 99 -11.69 5.20 0.59
C PHE A 99 -10.34 5.06 1.34
N PHE A 100 -9.25 5.41 0.65
CA PHE A 100 -7.89 5.28 1.21
C PHE A 100 -7.65 6.18 2.44
N GLY A 101 -8.17 7.42 2.43
CA GLY A 101 -7.99 8.38 3.54
C GLY A 101 -8.62 7.91 4.85
N ASP A 102 -9.86 7.43 4.78
CA ASP A 102 -10.61 6.95 5.95
C ASP A 102 -10.00 5.67 6.52
N LEU A 103 -9.58 4.73 5.65
CA LEU A 103 -8.86 3.53 6.06
C LEU A 103 -7.55 3.86 6.78
N MET A 104 -6.76 4.80 6.24
CA MET A 104 -5.48 5.18 6.83
C MET A 104 -5.67 5.88 8.19
N SER A 105 -6.69 6.74 8.31
CA SER A 105 -7.08 7.37 9.57
C SER A 105 -7.51 6.34 10.62
N LEU A 106 -8.36 5.37 10.23
CA LEU A 106 -8.84 4.32 11.11
C LEU A 106 -7.71 3.41 11.61
N VAL A 107 -6.82 2.98 10.72
CA VAL A 107 -5.66 2.15 11.09
C VAL A 107 -4.74 2.91 12.04
N GLY A 108 -4.51 4.20 11.80
CA GLY A 108 -3.75 5.06 12.70
C GLY A 108 -4.39 5.18 14.08
N ALA A 109 -5.71 5.37 14.13
CA ALA A 109 -6.45 5.44 15.39
C ALA A 109 -6.42 4.12 16.17
N PHE A 110 -6.62 2.98 15.51
CA PHE A 110 -6.58 1.65 16.14
C PHE A 110 -5.21 1.33 16.76
N LEU A 111 -4.14 1.62 16.02
CA LEU A 111 -2.77 1.38 16.47
C LEU A 111 -2.31 2.36 17.55
N SER A 112 -2.86 3.58 17.59
CA SER A 112 -2.56 4.53 18.66
C SER A 112 -3.36 4.28 19.93
N ALA A 113 -4.50 3.58 19.83
CA ALA A 113 -5.37 3.25 20.96
C ALA A 113 -4.96 1.95 21.69
N THR A 114 -4.11 1.12 21.08
CA THR A 114 -3.52 -0.09 21.69
C THR A 114 -2.12 0.21 22.19
#